data_AF-A0A7Z9U8B9-F1
#
_entry.id   AF-A0A7Z9U8B9-F1
#
_cell.length_a   1.000
_cell.length_b   1.000
_cell.length_c   1.000
_cell.angle_alpha   90.00
_cell.angle_beta   90.00
_cell.angle_gamma   90.00
#
_symmetry.space_group_name_H-M   'P 1'
#
loop_
_entity.id
_entity.type
_entity.pdbx_description
1 polymer ?
#
loop_
_entity_poly.entity_id
_entity_poly.type
_entity_poly.pdbx_seq_one_letter_code
_entity_poly.pdbx_strand_id
1 'polypeptide(L)'
;MATTNDLINPAKSLVGTTDAVITFPQSAFWNYQTTNDGTPLNTIYYSFTFETINDQGNPRHPVFSTDNHAFFNSNQITAARQALSYIGDLTGINFQETELDSQVTLSFYQANIANPTTAGLAWTGASYAYTGDEKTITKYLPYSQIYLDTVDHAESNLNPAPGGAGYQILLHEIGHALGLDHPFDGTDKLEDGTHDTNTTLMSYTWVGDNKTEFMEYDKAALAFLYGSDGLRGTAGINSREEGAPADPVIASPEPEIYTGTNAFDELIATTAYDIIDGGSGIDLVTFSNNYADYTFSVDGEGRLVVTGTGSNGHRYTLNEVERLVFQDRAFALETDINSEISVVAIVTAFGVGSVDTYMSAALDVVDTGMTLTQVFDLIVDANYMPADNGVFLDQVYNNLFGVLPDQATHDLYTNMLNDGTFTKSSLLLAAAEYTEDIILGKAINLTGVETSGYYALEVFE
;
A
#
# COMPACT_ATOMS: atom_id res chain seq x y z
N MET A 1 8.11 -17.27 -34.66
CA MET A 1 6.65 -17.51 -34.68
C MET A 1 6.27 -18.50 -33.60
N ALA A 2 5.17 -18.26 -32.89
CA ALA A 2 4.67 -19.14 -31.83
C ALA A 2 4.34 -20.55 -32.32
N THR A 3 4.55 -21.54 -31.46
CA THR A 3 4.32 -22.97 -31.67
C THR A 3 3.38 -23.51 -30.60
N THR A 4 2.85 -24.72 -30.80
CA THR A 4 2.09 -25.39 -29.74
C THR A 4 2.91 -25.66 -28.48
N ASN A 5 4.25 -25.69 -28.56
CA ASN A 5 5.08 -25.85 -27.38
C ASN A 5 5.00 -24.62 -26.47
N ASP A 6 4.84 -23.42 -27.02
CA ASP A 6 4.75 -22.18 -26.24
C ASP A 6 3.43 -22.10 -25.44
N LEU A 7 2.41 -22.87 -25.83
CA LEU A 7 1.15 -23.03 -25.09
C LEU A 7 1.24 -24.09 -23.99
N ILE A 8 2.11 -25.10 -24.15
CA ILE A 8 2.23 -26.23 -23.23
C ILE A 8 3.32 -25.96 -22.18
N ASN A 9 4.41 -25.33 -22.61
CA ASN A 9 5.58 -24.99 -21.83
C ASN A 9 5.87 -23.48 -22.00
N PRO A 10 4.97 -22.61 -21.54
CA PRO A 10 5.16 -21.17 -21.63
C PRO A 10 6.39 -20.72 -20.84
N ALA A 11 6.96 -19.59 -21.25
CA ALA A 11 8.06 -18.97 -20.53
C ALA A 11 7.61 -18.60 -19.10
N LYS A 12 8.54 -18.77 -18.14
CA LYS A 12 8.38 -18.32 -16.75
C LYS A 12 9.00 -16.94 -16.55
N SER A 13 8.49 -16.19 -15.58
CA SER A 13 9.08 -14.90 -15.18
C SER A 13 10.39 -15.10 -14.43
N LEU A 14 10.62 -16.28 -13.85
CA LEU A 14 11.75 -16.58 -12.95
C LEU A 14 11.67 -15.84 -11.61
N VAL A 15 10.54 -15.17 -11.32
CA VAL A 15 10.23 -14.55 -10.04
C VAL A 15 9.18 -15.41 -9.35
N GLY A 16 9.54 -16.02 -8.22
CA GLY A 16 8.70 -17.02 -7.56
C GLY A 16 7.31 -16.51 -7.14
N THR A 17 7.22 -15.25 -6.71
CA THR A 17 5.93 -14.62 -6.33
C THR A 17 5.03 -14.36 -7.53
N THR A 18 5.61 -13.93 -8.65
CA THR A 18 4.91 -13.72 -9.92
C THR A 18 4.45 -15.04 -10.53
N ASP A 19 5.35 -16.03 -10.61
CA ASP A 19 5.03 -17.34 -11.19
C ASP A 19 3.99 -18.10 -10.35
N ALA A 20 3.91 -17.83 -9.04
CA ALA A 20 2.94 -18.47 -8.15
C ALA A 20 1.49 -18.01 -8.34
N VAL A 21 1.27 -16.90 -9.03
CA VAL A 21 -0.09 -16.37 -9.32
C VAL A 21 -0.41 -16.39 -10.81
N ILE A 22 0.32 -17.14 -11.63
CA ILE A 22 0.05 -17.32 -13.06
C ILE A 22 -0.43 -18.74 -13.34
N THR A 23 -1.54 -18.87 -14.08
CA THR A 23 -2.08 -20.16 -14.50
C THR A 23 -1.35 -20.71 -15.73
N PHE A 24 -0.62 -21.81 -15.57
CA PHE A 24 -0.10 -22.61 -16.69
C PHE A 24 -0.40 -24.10 -16.56
N PRO A 25 -0.78 -24.80 -17.65
CA PRO A 25 -1.07 -24.34 -19.02
C PRO A 25 -2.56 -23.99 -19.23
N GLN A 26 -3.34 -23.74 -18.17
CA GLN A 26 -4.80 -23.58 -18.27
C GLN A 26 -5.26 -22.11 -18.45
N SER A 27 -4.37 -21.17 -18.79
CA SER A 27 -4.79 -19.78 -19.05
C SER A 27 -5.40 -19.59 -20.44
N ALA A 28 -6.09 -18.46 -20.61
CA ALA A 28 -6.64 -18.06 -21.91
C ALA A 28 -5.56 -17.74 -22.96
N PHE A 29 -4.33 -17.38 -22.56
CA PHE A 29 -3.24 -16.99 -23.47
C PHE A 29 -3.64 -15.91 -24.51
N TRP A 30 -4.24 -14.80 -24.07
CA TRP A 30 -4.76 -13.75 -24.95
C TRP A 30 -3.74 -13.17 -25.94
N ASN A 31 -2.44 -13.16 -25.60
CA ASN A 31 -1.38 -12.71 -26.52
C ASN A 31 -1.19 -13.60 -27.76
N TYR A 32 -1.76 -14.80 -27.79
CA TYR A 32 -1.70 -15.65 -28.97
C TYR A 32 -2.88 -15.41 -29.90
N GLN A 33 -3.89 -14.64 -29.48
CA GLN A 33 -5.14 -14.42 -30.21
C GLN A 33 -4.92 -13.91 -31.64
N THR A 34 -5.69 -14.50 -32.55
CA THR A 34 -5.75 -14.09 -33.95
C THR A 34 -7.19 -13.97 -34.42
N THR A 35 -7.40 -13.21 -35.49
CA THR A 35 -8.61 -13.29 -36.31
C THR A 35 -8.69 -14.66 -37.02
N ASN A 36 -9.81 -14.92 -37.70
CA ASN A 36 -10.04 -16.18 -38.41
C ASN A 36 -9.06 -16.45 -39.56
N ASP A 37 -8.48 -15.42 -40.16
CA ASP A 37 -7.45 -15.49 -41.20
C ASP A 37 -6.02 -15.52 -40.65
N GLY A 38 -5.85 -15.58 -39.32
CA GLY A 38 -4.55 -15.69 -38.66
C GLY A 38 -3.86 -14.35 -38.36
N THR A 39 -4.53 -13.22 -38.61
CA THR A 39 -4.00 -11.89 -38.27
C THR A 39 -3.98 -11.69 -36.76
N PRO A 40 -2.88 -11.22 -36.15
CA PRO A 40 -2.83 -10.83 -34.74
C PRO A 40 -3.97 -9.89 -34.34
N LEU A 41 -4.63 -10.14 -33.21
CA LEU A 41 -5.66 -9.25 -32.68
C LEU A 41 -5.21 -8.66 -31.33
N ASN A 42 -5.42 -7.36 -31.15
CA ASN A 42 -5.02 -6.63 -29.94
C ASN A 42 -6.19 -6.23 -29.02
N THR A 43 -7.38 -6.76 -29.30
CA THR A 43 -8.64 -6.37 -28.66
C THR A 43 -9.32 -7.60 -28.10
N ILE A 44 -9.76 -7.53 -26.84
CA ILE A 44 -10.65 -8.52 -26.24
C ILE A 44 -12.08 -8.00 -26.41
N TYR A 45 -12.87 -8.73 -27.19
CA TYR A 45 -14.25 -8.38 -27.43
C TYR A 45 -15.14 -9.05 -26.38
N TYR A 46 -15.91 -8.25 -25.65
CA TYR A 46 -16.76 -8.74 -24.58
C TYR A 46 -18.23 -8.45 -24.81
N SER A 47 -19.11 -9.23 -24.15
CA SER A 47 -20.55 -9.03 -24.22
C SER A 47 -21.26 -9.48 -22.95
N PHE A 48 -22.34 -8.77 -22.62
CA PHE A 48 -23.26 -9.11 -21.53
C PHE A 48 -24.52 -9.84 -22.03
N THR A 49 -24.66 -10.02 -23.34
CA THR A 49 -25.85 -10.58 -24.00
C THR A 49 -25.50 -11.75 -24.94
N PHE A 50 -24.30 -12.31 -24.81
CA PHE A 50 -23.85 -13.39 -25.66
C PHE A 50 -24.56 -14.70 -25.29
N GLU A 51 -25.34 -15.23 -26.22
CA GLU A 51 -25.98 -16.53 -26.06
C GLU A 51 -24.95 -17.64 -26.29
N THR A 52 -24.75 -18.51 -25.28
CA THR A 52 -23.76 -19.60 -25.34
C THR A 52 -24.15 -20.73 -26.28
N ILE A 53 -25.44 -20.83 -26.61
CA ILE A 53 -26.01 -21.81 -27.54
C ILE A 53 -26.57 -21.06 -28.76
N ASN A 54 -26.29 -21.54 -29.96
CA ASN A 54 -26.86 -20.94 -31.18
C ASN A 54 -28.28 -21.45 -31.48
N ASP A 55 -28.95 -20.84 -32.47
CA ASP A 55 -30.32 -21.22 -32.88
C ASP A 55 -30.47 -22.69 -33.34
N GLN A 56 -29.36 -23.39 -33.59
CA GLN A 56 -29.34 -24.80 -33.96
C GLN A 56 -29.08 -25.73 -32.76
N GLY A 57 -29.00 -25.19 -31.54
CA GLY A 57 -28.77 -25.96 -30.31
C GLY A 57 -27.31 -26.36 -30.09
N ASN A 58 -26.37 -25.80 -30.86
CA ASN A 58 -24.95 -26.09 -30.71
C ASN A 58 -24.28 -25.07 -29.79
N PRO A 59 -23.39 -25.51 -28.89
CA PRO A 59 -22.59 -24.59 -28.09
C PRO A 59 -21.66 -23.77 -29.00
N ARG A 60 -21.66 -22.45 -28.81
CA ARG A 60 -20.79 -21.51 -29.53
C ARG A 60 -19.37 -21.53 -28.96
N HIS A 61 -19.25 -21.77 -27.66
CA HIS A 61 -18.03 -22.13 -26.93
C HIS A 61 -18.36 -23.31 -26.00
N PRO A 62 -17.42 -24.21 -25.66
CA PRO A 62 -17.62 -25.20 -24.62
C PRO A 62 -18.22 -24.59 -23.36
N VAL A 63 -19.39 -25.09 -22.94
CA VAL A 63 -20.20 -24.50 -21.86
C VAL A 63 -19.89 -25.19 -20.55
N PHE A 64 -19.59 -24.41 -19.51
CA PHE A 64 -19.54 -24.94 -18.14
C PHE A 64 -20.95 -25.34 -17.69
N SER A 65 -21.10 -26.54 -17.12
CA SER A 65 -22.39 -27.04 -16.65
C SER A 65 -22.82 -26.26 -15.41
N THR A 66 -23.65 -25.24 -15.61
CA THR A 66 -24.41 -24.58 -14.55
C THR A 66 -25.86 -25.07 -14.60
N ASP A 67 -26.51 -25.20 -13.44
CA ASP A 67 -27.91 -25.66 -13.38
C ASP A 67 -28.88 -24.66 -14.04
N ASN A 68 -28.47 -23.38 -14.09
CA ASN A 68 -29.12 -22.29 -14.80
C ASN A 68 -28.18 -21.08 -14.87
N HIS A 69 -28.13 -20.35 -15.99
CA HIS A 69 -27.47 -19.03 -16.07
C HIS A 69 -28.39 -17.99 -16.71
N ALA A 70 -28.14 -16.72 -16.42
CA ALA A 70 -28.82 -15.59 -17.01
C ALA A 70 -27.83 -14.43 -17.24
N PHE A 71 -28.23 -13.44 -18.02
CA PHE A 71 -27.41 -12.26 -18.24
C PHE A 71 -27.25 -11.42 -16.98
N PHE A 72 -26.12 -10.71 -16.90
CA PHE A 72 -25.89 -9.72 -15.85
C PHE A 72 -26.97 -8.64 -15.84
N ASN A 73 -27.33 -8.21 -14.63
CA ASN A 73 -28.20 -7.06 -14.41
C ASN A 73 -27.43 -5.73 -14.60
N SER A 74 -28.13 -4.59 -14.51
CA SER A 74 -27.53 -3.27 -14.73
C SER A 74 -26.39 -2.91 -13.77
N ASN A 75 -26.45 -3.37 -12.52
CA ASN A 75 -25.43 -3.08 -11.51
C ASN A 75 -24.17 -3.90 -11.78
N GLN A 76 -24.33 -5.18 -12.09
CA GLN A 76 -23.23 -6.07 -12.49
C GLN A 76 -22.55 -5.60 -13.79
N ILE A 77 -23.34 -5.19 -14.79
CA ILE A 77 -22.81 -4.59 -16.03
C ILE A 77 -21.97 -3.34 -15.73
N THR A 78 -22.46 -2.47 -14.85
CA THR A 78 -21.74 -1.24 -14.46
C THR A 78 -20.41 -1.58 -13.78
N ALA A 79 -20.42 -2.48 -12.81
CA ALA A 79 -19.21 -2.95 -12.13
C ALA A 79 -18.21 -3.61 -13.08
N ALA A 80 -18.68 -4.46 -14.00
CA ALA A 80 -17.82 -5.13 -14.98
C ALA A 80 -17.14 -4.13 -15.91
N ARG A 81 -17.88 -3.12 -16.41
CA ARG A 81 -17.27 -2.05 -17.23
C ARG A 81 -16.24 -1.24 -16.45
N GLN A 82 -16.47 -0.96 -15.17
CA GLN A 82 -15.49 -0.28 -14.31
C GLN A 82 -14.21 -1.12 -14.13
N ALA A 83 -14.36 -2.41 -13.82
CA ALA A 83 -13.24 -3.33 -13.70
C ALA A 83 -12.45 -3.44 -15.02
N LEU A 84 -13.12 -3.65 -16.15
CA LEU A 84 -12.46 -3.74 -17.46
C LEU A 84 -11.77 -2.42 -17.86
N SER A 85 -12.32 -1.27 -17.49
CA SER A 85 -11.66 0.03 -17.71
C SER A 85 -10.35 0.12 -16.92
N TYR A 86 -10.41 -0.14 -15.61
CA TYR A 86 -9.23 -0.18 -14.73
C TYR A 86 -8.14 -1.12 -15.27
N ILE A 87 -8.54 -2.33 -15.69
CA ILE A 87 -7.61 -3.33 -16.21
C ILE A 87 -7.05 -2.89 -17.57
N GLY A 88 -7.86 -2.28 -18.43
CA GLY A 88 -7.40 -1.72 -19.69
C GLY A 88 -6.31 -0.67 -19.48
N ASP A 89 -6.51 0.23 -18.50
CA ASP A 89 -5.51 1.24 -18.13
C ASP A 89 -4.23 0.61 -17.56
N LEU A 90 -4.37 -0.45 -16.74
CA LEU A 90 -3.23 -1.15 -16.14
C LEU A 90 -2.39 -1.93 -17.17
N THR A 91 -3.06 -2.63 -18.09
CA THR A 91 -2.43 -3.64 -18.96
C THR A 91 -2.20 -3.15 -20.38
N GLY A 92 -2.81 -2.04 -20.77
CA GLY A 92 -2.87 -1.56 -22.16
C GLY A 92 -3.82 -2.36 -23.06
N ILE A 93 -4.53 -3.38 -22.53
CA ILE A 93 -5.45 -4.20 -23.31
C ILE A 93 -6.67 -3.36 -23.72
N ASN A 94 -7.01 -3.41 -25.02
CA ASN A 94 -8.24 -2.81 -25.51
C ASN A 94 -9.42 -3.75 -25.27
N PHE A 95 -10.28 -3.43 -24.29
CA PHE A 95 -11.55 -4.12 -24.09
C PHE A 95 -12.66 -3.41 -24.87
N GLN A 96 -13.34 -4.12 -25.75
CA GLN A 96 -14.40 -3.56 -26.57
C GLN A 96 -15.70 -4.36 -26.45
N GLU A 97 -16.76 -3.71 -25.98
CA GLU A 97 -18.10 -4.30 -25.95
C GLU A 97 -18.62 -4.49 -27.38
N THR A 98 -19.26 -5.63 -27.66
CA THR A 98 -19.84 -5.92 -28.97
C THR A 98 -21.14 -6.70 -28.86
N GLU A 99 -22.04 -6.45 -29.81
CA GLU A 99 -23.25 -7.25 -30.06
C GLU A 99 -23.01 -8.30 -31.16
N LEU A 100 -21.84 -8.29 -31.81
CA LEU A 100 -21.52 -9.24 -32.86
C LEU A 100 -20.99 -10.53 -32.24
N ASP A 101 -21.87 -11.52 -32.11
CA ASP A 101 -21.57 -12.85 -31.55
C ASP A 101 -20.28 -13.49 -32.07
N SER A 102 -19.96 -13.31 -33.36
CA SER A 102 -18.75 -13.90 -33.96
C SER A 102 -17.44 -13.30 -33.47
N GLN A 103 -17.48 -12.19 -32.74
CA GLN A 103 -16.32 -11.55 -32.13
C GLN A 103 -16.16 -11.86 -30.64
N VAL A 104 -17.23 -12.25 -29.95
CA VAL A 104 -17.23 -12.35 -28.50
C VAL A 104 -16.27 -13.45 -28.03
N THR A 105 -15.29 -13.03 -27.24
CA THR A 105 -14.33 -13.92 -26.57
C THR A 105 -14.44 -13.86 -25.06
N LEU A 106 -14.91 -12.75 -24.48
CA LEU A 106 -15.18 -12.64 -23.04
C LEU A 106 -16.68 -12.44 -22.79
N SER A 107 -17.26 -13.19 -21.87
CA SER A 107 -18.71 -13.08 -21.58
C SER A 107 -19.00 -13.21 -20.09
N PHE A 108 -20.14 -12.64 -19.67
CA PHE A 108 -20.48 -12.47 -18.26
C PHE A 108 -21.92 -12.89 -17.98
N TYR A 109 -22.12 -13.67 -16.91
CA TYR A 109 -23.41 -14.24 -16.55
C TYR A 109 -23.59 -14.29 -15.05
N GLN A 110 -24.83 -14.19 -14.60
CA GLN A 110 -25.21 -14.66 -13.28
C GLN A 110 -25.59 -16.15 -13.37
N ALA A 111 -25.30 -16.92 -12.33
CA ALA A 111 -25.63 -18.34 -12.29
C ALA A 111 -26.05 -18.80 -10.89
N ASN A 112 -26.56 -20.03 -10.84
CA ASN A 112 -26.54 -20.88 -9.65
C ASN A 112 -25.35 -21.83 -9.80
N ILE A 113 -24.28 -21.61 -9.05
CA ILE A 113 -23.07 -22.45 -9.12
C ILE A 113 -23.31 -23.66 -8.19
N ALA A 114 -23.01 -24.86 -8.67
CA ALA A 114 -23.38 -26.10 -7.97
C ALA A 114 -22.77 -26.23 -6.55
N ASN A 115 -21.63 -25.58 -6.30
CA ASN A 115 -21.04 -25.51 -4.97
C ASN A 115 -21.44 -24.20 -4.28
N PRO A 116 -22.23 -24.24 -3.20
CA PRO A 116 -22.76 -23.04 -2.53
C PRO A 116 -21.70 -22.21 -1.80
N THR A 117 -20.43 -22.64 -1.77
CA THR A 117 -19.31 -21.85 -1.24
C THR A 117 -18.54 -21.11 -2.32
N THR A 118 -18.89 -21.29 -3.59
CA THR A 118 -18.21 -20.68 -4.73
C THR A 118 -19.00 -19.44 -5.17
N ALA A 119 -18.49 -18.27 -4.83
CA ALA A 119 -19.18 -17.00 -5.10
C ALA A 119 -19.02 -16.50 -6.54
N GLY A 120 -17.96 -16.92 -7.23
CA GLY A 120 -17.68 -16.59 -8.62
C GLY A 120 -16.97 -17.74 -9.30
N LEU A 121 -16.99 -17.74 -10.63
CA LEU A 121 -16.25 -18.70 -11.43
C LEU A 121 -15.88 -18.11 -12.80
N ALA A 122 -14.60 -18.16 -13.13
CA ALA A 122 -14.09 -17.96 -14.47
C ALA A 122 -13.83 -19.31 -15.14
N TRP A 123 -14.48 -19.53 -16.28
CA TRP A 123 -14.18 -20.65 -17.17
C TRP A 123 -13.39 -20.12 -18.36
N THR A 124 -12.28 -20.76 -18.70
CA THR A 124 -11.42 -20.35 -19.81
C THR A 124 -11.09 -21.52 -20.71
N GLY A 125 -10.85 -21.23 -21.99
CA GLY A 125 -10.39 -22.21 -22.94
C GLY A 125 -9.97 -21.58 -24.25
N ALA A 126 -9.48 -22.41 -25.17
CA ALA A 126 -9.09 -21.95 -26.48
C ALA A 126 -9.29 -23.03 -27.55
N SER A 127 -9.41 -22.58 -28.80
CA SER A 127 -9.26 -23.42 -29.98
C SER A 127 -8.13 -22.88 -30.84
N TYR A 128 -7.34 -23.77 -31.46
CA TYR A 128 -6.21 -23.35 -32.28
C TYR A 128 -5.96 -24.27 -33.47
N ALA A 129 -5.28 -23.73 -34.48
CA ALA A 129 -4.78 -24.47 -35.63
C ALA A 129 -3.28 -24.27 -35.75
N TYR A 130 -2.58 -25.27 -36.29
CA TYR A 130 -1.14 -25.25 -36.49
C TYR A 130 -0.74 -25.91 -37.81
N THR A 131 0.48 -25.63 -38.27
CA THR A 131 1.05 -26.20 -39.50
C THR A 131 2.52 -26.60 -39.31
N GLY A 132 3.02 -27.42 -40.23
CA GLY A 132 4.42 -27.88 -40.25
C GLY A 132 4.77 -28.85 -39.12
N ASP A 133 5.98 -29.41 -39.19
CA ASP A 133 6.49 -30.38 -38.21
C ASP A 133 6.75 -29.72 -36.84
N GLU A 134 7.11 -28.44 -36.85
CA GLU A 134 7.33 -27.61 -35.65
C GLU A 134 6.02 -27.15 -34.97
N LYS A 135 4.86 -27.46 -35.58
CA LYS A 135 3.53 -27.09 -35.09
C LYS A 135 3.39 -25.58 -34.82
N THR A 136 3.78 -24.77 -35.79
CA THR A 136 3.60 -23.32 -35.74
C THR A 136 2.13 -22.97 -35.71
N ILE A 137 1.71 -22.13 -34.76
CA ILE A 137 0.32 -21.68 -34.62
C ILE A 137 -0.05 -20.77 -35.79
N THR A 138 -1.15 -21.09 -36.46
CA THR A 138 -1.72 -20.29 -37.56
C THR A 138 -3.02 -19.61 -37.18
N LYS A 139 -3.69 -20.11 -36.13
CA LYS A 139 -4.91 -19.53 -35.58
C LYS A 139 -5.01 -19.84 -34.10
N TYR A 140 -5.41 -18.87 -33.29
CA TYR A 140 -5.69 -19.07 -31.87
C TYR A 140 -6.90 -18.22 -31.47
N LEU A 141 -7.92 -18.88 -30.93
CA LEU A 141 -9.16 -18.27 -30.47
C LEU A 141 -9.40 -18.64 -29.01
N PRO A 142 -8.95 -17.80 -28.08
CA PRO A 142 -9.27 -17.93 -26.68
C PRO A 142 -10.68 -17.44 -26.39
N TYR A 143 -11.27 -17.97 -25.33
CA TYR A 143 -12.53 -17.51 -24.78
C TYR A 143 -12.54 -17.66 -23.27
N SER A 144 -13.30 -16.78 -22.60
CA SER A 144 -13.60 -16.90 -21.18
C SER A 144 -15.04 -16.51 -20.85
N GLN A 145 -15.59 -17.16 -19.85
CA GLN A 145 -16.94 -16.98 -19.35
C GLN A 145 -16.85 -16.75 -17.84
N ILE A 146 -17.36 -15.60 -17.38
CA ILE A 146 -17.36 -15.23 -15.97
C ILE A 146 -18.76 -15.39 -15.44
N TYR A 147 -18.87 -16.09 -14.32
CA TYR A 147 -20.11 -16.37 -13.62
C TYR A 147 -20.04 -15.75 -12.22
N LEU A 148 -21.10 -15.05 -11.81
CA LEU A 148 -21.33 -14.68 -10.41
C LEU A 148 -22.48 -15.51 -9.86
N ASP A 149 -22.27 -16.15 -8.71
CA ASP A 149 -23.35 -16.83 -8.03
C ASP A 149 -24.32 -15.82 -7.43
N THR A 150 -25.57 -15.85 -7.88
CA THR A 150 -26.62 -14.93 -7.40
C THR A 150 -27.73 -15.62 -6.62
N VAL A 151 -27.59 -16.93 -6.39
CA VAL A 151 -28.54 -17.73 -5.60
C VAL A 151 -28.04 -17.87 -4.18
N ASP A 152 -26.81 -18.35 -4.01
CA ASP A 152 -26.19 -18.56 -2.70
C ASP A 152 -25.44 -17.30 -2.22
N HIS A 153 -24.98 -16.45 -3.14
CA HIS A 153 -24.22 -15.23 -2.85
C HIS A 153 -24.93 -13.93 -3.31
N ALA A 154 -26.26 -13.93 -3.28
CA ALA A 154 -27.10 -12.82 -3.74
C ALA A 154 -26.76 -11.46 -3.09
N GLU A 155 -26.44 -11.45 -1.79
CA GLU A 155 -26.20 -10.23 -1.01
C GLU A 155 -25.02 -9.41 -1.57
N SER A 156 -23.94 -10.08 -1.96
CA SER A 156 -22.77 -9.43 -2.57
C SER A 156 -22.94 -9.26 -4.09
N ASN A 157 -23.41 -10.29 -4.77
CA ASN A 157 -23.25 -10.41 -6.22
C ASN A 157 -24.39 -9.82 -7.05
N LEU A 158 -25.55 -9.51 -6.46
CA LEU A 158 -26.61 -8.81 -7.20
C LEU A 158 -26.27 -7.33 -7.44
N ASN A 159 -25.52 -6.70 -6.54
CA ASN A 159 -25.23 -5.27 -6.56
C ASN A 159 -23.73 -4.98 -6.33
N PRO A 160 -22.81 -5.54 -7.14
CA PRO A 160 -21.38 -5.27 -6.98
C PRO A 160 -21.10 -3.78 -7.25
N ALA A 161 -20.25 -3.18 -6.43
CA ALA A 161 -19.73 -1.83 -6.58
C ALA A 161 -18.33 -1.75 -5.95
N PRO A 162 -17.42 -0.88 -6.42
CA PRO A 162 -16.10 -0.70 -5.82
C PRO A 162 -16.17 -0.55 -4.29
N GLY A 163 -15.33 -1.31 -3.58
CA GLY A 163 -15.30 -1.40 -2.11
C GLY A 163 -16.25 -2.45 -1.52
N GLY A 164 -17.13 -3.04 -2.34
CA GLY A 164 -18.00 -4.15 -1.95
C GLY A 164 -17.42 -5.52 -2.29
N ALA A 165 -17.77 -6.55 -1.52
CA ALA A 165 -17.29 -7.92 -1.72
C ALA A 165 -17.60 -8.48 -3.12
N GLY A 166 -18.79 -8.16 -3.67
CA GLY A 166 -19.16 -8.60 -5.02
C GLY A 166 -18.28 -8.00 -6.12
N TYR A 167 -17.74 -6.79 -5.92
CA TYR A 167 -16.81 -6.20 -6.89
C TYR A 167 -15.43 -6.85 -6.80
N GLN A 168 -14.94 -7.14 -5.59
CA GLN A 168 -13.70 -7.89 -5.42
C GLN A 168 -13.81 -9.29 -6.05
N ILE A 169 -14.93 -10.00 -5.85
CA ILE A 169 -15.18 -11.30 -6.51
C ILE A 169 -15.18 -11.14 -8.04
N LEU A 170 -15.89 -10.14 -8.58
CA LEU A 170 -15.89 -9.90 -10.01
C LEU A 170 -14.47 -9.62 -10.55
N LEU A 171 -13.69 -8.82 -9.85
CA LEU A 171 -12.31 -8.51 -10.23
C LEU A 171 -11.41 -9.76 -10.17
N HIS A 172 -11.63 -10.63 -9.17
CA HIS A 172 -10.97 -11.92 -9.03
C HIS A 172 -11.24 -12.83 -10.23
N GLU A 173 -12.51 -12.98 -10.64
CA GLU A 173 -12.86 -13.81 -11.80
C GLU A 173 -12.32 -13.22 -13.12
N ILE A 174 -12.26 -11.90 -13.25
CA ILE A 174 -11.59 -11.29 -14.40
C ILE A 174 -10.07 -11.57 -14.35
N GLY A 175 -9.45 -11.60 -13.17
CA GLY A 175 -8.06 -12.03 -12.98
C GLY A 175 -7.82 -13.43 -13.55
N HIS A 176 -8.65 -14.40 -13.18
CA HIS A 176 -8.62 -15.74 -13.77
C HIS A 176 -8.82 -15.75 -15.29
N ALA A 177 -9.79 -14.97 -15.80
CA ALA A 177 -10.01 -14.83 -17.23
C ALA A 177 -8.77 -14.31 -17.96
N LEU A 178 -7.93 -13.52 -17.29
CA LEU A 178 -6.66 -12.98 -17.81
C LEU A 178 -5.45 -13.86 -17.50
N GLY A 179 -5.63 -15.02 -16.88
CA GLY A 179 -4.58 -16.01 -16.64
C GLY A 179 -3.88 -15.92 -15.29
N LEU A 180 -4.45 -15.20 -14.32
CA LEU A 180 -4.02 -15.29 -12.93
C LEU A 180 -4.57 -16.54 -12.24
N ASP A 181 -3.79 -17.13 -11.34
CA ASP A 181 -4.19 -18.28 -10.53
C ASP A 181 -4.26 -17.91 -9.06
N HIS A 182 -4.88 -18.78 -8.25
CA HIS A 182 -4.71 -18.68 -6.81
C HIS A 182 -3.24 -18.92 -6.44
N PRO A 183 -2.71 -18.21 -5.42
CA PRO A 183 -1.30 -18.31 -5.02
C PRO A 183 -0.90 -19.69 -4.48
N PHE A 184 -1.87 -20.55 -4.18
CA PHE A 184 -1.70 -21.89 -3.62
C PHE A 184 -2.01 -23.00 -4.65
N ASP A 185 -2.36 -22.65 -5.89
CA ASP A 185 -2.63 -23.59 -6.98
C ASP A 185 -1.42 -23.73 -7.92
N GLY A 186 -1.47 -24.65 -8.88
CA GLY A 186 -0.37 -24.83 -9.84
C GLY A 186 0.89 -25.54 -9.30
N THR A 187 2.04 -25.31 -9.94
CA THR A 187 3.34 -25.91 -9.57
C THR A 187 4.20 -24.99 -8.73
N ASP A 188 4.17 -23.69 -9.03
CA ASP A 188 4.84 -22.64 -8.29
C ASP A 188 3.78 -22.08 -7.34
N LYS A 189 4.05 -22.08 -6.03
CA LYS A 189 3.07 -21.77 -4.99
C LYS A 189 3.72 -20.92 -3.91
N LEU A 190 2.94 -20.00 -3.35
CA LEU A 190 3.26 -19.35 -2.10
C LEU A 190 2.93 -20.28 -0.92
N GLU A 191 3.67 -20.13 0.17
CA GLU A 191 3.42 -20.92 1.38
C GLU A 191 2.13 -20.45 2.07
N ASP A 192 1.35 -21.39 2.62
CA ASP A 192 0.14 -21.08 3.38
C ASP A 192 0.46 -20.07 4.51
N GLY A 193 -0.34 -19.01 4.60
CA GLY A 193 -0.17 -17.96 5.61
C GLY A 193 0.86 -16.88 5.27
N THR A 194 1.50 -16.95 4.09
CA THR A 194 2.39 -15.89 3.56
C THR A 194 1.72 -15.00 2.53
N HIS A 195 0.44 -15.23 2.24
CA HIS A 195 -0.32 -14.50 1.25
C HIS A 195 -1.72 -14.17 1.77
N ASP A 196 -2.21 -13.01 1.38
CA ASP A 196 -3.57 -12.55 1.64
C ASP A 196 -4.00 -11.54 0.57
N THR A 197 -5.22 -11.01 0.69
CA THR A 197 -5.75 -10.06 -0.30
C THR A 197 -5.03 -8.70 -0.33
N ASN A 198 -4.08 -8.40 0.56
CA ASN A 198 -3.19 -7.24 0.44
C ASN A 198 -1.95 -7.55 -0.42
N THR A 199 -1.56 -8.81 -0.57
CA THR A 199 -0.42 -9.21 -1.43
C THR A 199 -0.88 -9.64 -2.84
N THR A 200 -1.99 -10.38 -2.93
CA THR A 200 -2.65 -10.79 -4.18
C THR A 200 -4.17 -10.88 -3.98
N LEU A 201 -4.92 -10.22 -4.85
CA LEU A 201 -6.38 -10.31 -4.90
C LEU A 201 -6.86 -11.74 -5.17
N MET A 202 -5.99 -12.59 -5.74
CA MET A 202 -6.25 -14.01 -5.98
C MET A 202 -6.21 -14.85 -4.70
N SER A 203 -5.91 -14.27 -3.53
CA SER A 203 -5.92 -15.02 -2.27
C SER A 203 -7.32 -15.29 -1.73
N TYR A 204 -7.50 -16.45 -1.08
CA TYR A 204 -8.69 -16.76 -0.28
C TYR A 204 -8.65 -16.17 1.13
N THR A 205 -7.50 -15.66 1.58
CA THR A 205 -7.37 -15.03 2.90
C THR A 205 -7.70 -13.54 2.77
N TRP A 206 -8.94 -13.17 3.06
CA TRP A 206 -9.41 -11.78 2.96
C TRP A 206 -9.01 -10.96 4.19
N VAL A 207 -8.32 -9.84 3.97
CA VAL A 207 -7.80 -8.94 5.01
C VAL A 207 -8.09 -7.48 4.66
N GLY A 208 -8.57 -6.73 5.65
CA GLY A 208 -8.90 -5.32 5.52
C GLY A 208 -10.14 -5.06 4.65
N ASP A 209 -10.19 -3.87 4.06
CA ASP A 209 -11.27 -3.49 3.14
C ASP A 209 -11.24 -4.30 1.85
N ASN A 210 -12.42 -4.46 1.23
CA ASN A 210 -12.52 -5.17 -0.04
C ASN A 210 -11.76 -4.42 -1.12
N LYS A 211 -11.00 -5.16 -1.92
CA LYS A 211 -10.11 -4.62 -2.94
C LYS A 211 -10.89 -4.11 -4.15
N THR A 212 -10.51 -2.92 -4.60
CA THR A 212 -11.00 -2.29 -5.84
C THR A 212 -10.03 -2.43 -6.99
N GLU A 213 -8.81 -2.89 -6.71
CA GLU A 213 -7.69 -2.99 -7.64
C GLU A 213 -6.94 -4.30 -7.43
N PHE A 214 -6.10 -4.65 -8.39
CA PHE A 214 -5.13 -5.74 -8.28
C PHE A 214 -3.97 -5.34 -7.35
N MET A 215 -3.44 -6.31 -6.60
CA MET A 215 -2.33 -6.08 -5.69
C MET A 215 -0.98 -6.28 -6.40
N GLU A 216 0.12 -6.12 -5.67
CA GLU A 216 1.48 -6.15 -6.22
C GLU A 216 1.76 -7.39 -7.10
N TYR A 217 1.45 -8.59 -6.61
CA TYR A 217 1.78 -9.83 -7.33
C TYR A 217 0.90 -10.01 -8.58
N ASP A 218 -0.36 -9.60 -8.50
CA ASP A 218 -1.28 -9.62 -9.64
C ASP A 218 -0.81 -8.67 -10.74
N LYS A 219 -0.40 -7.44 -10.36
CA LYS A 219 0.12 -6.42 -11.27
C LYS A 219 1.40 -6.92 -11.96
N ALA A 220 2.34 -7.50 -11.19
CA ALA A 220 3.56 -8.09 -11.72
C ALA A 220 3.27 -9.23 -12.71
N ALA A 221 2.33 -10.12 -12.38
CA ALA A 221 1.92 -11.22 -13.24
C ALA A 221 1.23 -10.76 -14.53
N LEU A 222 0.28 -9.83 -14.45
CA LEU A 222 -0.38 -9.26 -15.62
C LEU A 222 0.61 -8.53 -16.52
N ALA A 223 1.60 -7.85 -15.93
CA ALA A 223 2.59 -7.14 -16.70
C ALA A 223 3.65 -8.08 -17.31
N PHE A 224 3.98 -9.21 -16.67
CA PHE A 224 4.73 -10.30 -17.30
C PHE A 224 3.95 -10.92 -18.47
N LEU A 225 2.63 -11.11 -18.31
CA LEU A 225 1.79 -11.65 -19.37
C LEU A 225 1.69 -10.66 -20.53
N TYR A 226 1.37 -9.38 -20.28
CA TYR A 226 0.90 -8.43 -21.30
C TYR A 226 1.81 -7.23 -21.57
N GLY A 227 2.89 -7.05 -20.83
CA GLY A 227 3.87 -5.97 -21.05
C GLY A 227 3.37 -4.55 -20.75
N SER A 228 2.15 -4.39 -20.23
CA SER A 228 1.46 -3.12 -19.97
C SER A 228 1.20 -2.24 -21.20
N ASP A 229 1.53 -2.70 -22.40
CA ASP A 229 1.25 -2.04 -23.69
C ASP A 229 0.24 -2.82 -24.55
N GLY A 230 -0.54 -3.67 -23.88
CA GLY A 230 -1.64 -4.42 -24.45
C GLY A 230 -1.24 -5.69 -25.18
N LEU A 231 -2.23 -6.32 -25.79
CA LEU A 231 -2.02 -7.63 -26.40
C LEU A 231 -1.03 -7.55 -27.56
N ARG A 232 0.03 -8.38 -27.48
CA ARG A 232 1.13 -8.43 -28.45
C ARG A 232 1.77 -7.06 -28.62
N GLY A 233 2.07 -6.38 -27.53
CA GLY A 233 2.89 -5.18 -27.54
C GLY A 233 4.37 -5.48 -27.79
N THR A 234 5.22 -4.63 -27.26
CA THR A 234 6.68 -4.70 -27.28
C THR A 234 7.24 -5.57 -26.16
N ALA A 235 6.49 -5.72 -25.06
CA ALA A 235 6.82 -6.58 -23.93
C ALA A 235 5.75 -7.67 -23.69
N GLY A 236 6.00 -8.54 -22.71
CA GLY A 236 5.13 -9.65 -22.36
C GLY A 236 5.32 -10.91 -23.20
N ILE A 237 4.56 -11.96 -22.88
CA ILE A 237 4.64 -13.25 -23.59
C ILE A 237 4.15 -13.07 -25.04
N ASN A 238 4.90 -13.60 -26.02
CA ASN A 238 4.56 -13.54 -27.44
C ASN A 238 4.42 -12.09 -27.98
N SER A 239 5.31 -11.20 -27.55
CA SER A 239 5.44 -9.82 -28.04
C SER A 239 5.88 -9.74 -29.52
N ARG A 240 5.77 -8.55 -30.13
CA ARG A 240 6.04 -8.31 -31.58
C ARG A 240 7.51 -8.38 -31.97
N GLU A 241 8.43 -8.13 -31.05
CA GLU A 241 9.86 -8.30 -31.31
C GLU A 241 10.21 -9.77 -31.04
N GLU A 242 10.32 -10.60 -32.08
CA GLU A 242 10.68 -12.01 -31.92
C GLU A 242 12.11 -12.14 -31.34
N GLY A 243 12.15 -12.31 -30.02
CA GLY A 243 13.24 -12.75 -29.16
C GLY A 243 12.60 -13.43 -27.95
N ALA A 244 13.37 -14.04 -27.04
CA ALA A 244 12.82 -14.45 -25.74
C ALA A 244 11.97 -13.30 -25.17
N PRO A 245 10.82 -13.55 -24.49
CA PRO A 245 10.10 -12.46 -23.83
C PRO A 245 11.16 -11.66 -23.11
N ALA A 246 11.37 -10.41 -23.56
CA ALA A 246 12.34 -9.56 -22.91
C ALA A 246 11.94 -9.64 -21.46
N ASP A 247 12.86 -10.11 -20.61
CA ASP A 247 12.69 -10.08 -19.17
C ASP A 247 12.12 -8.70 -18.90
N PRO A 248 10.84 -8.60 -18.51
CA PRO A 248 10.26 -7.30 -18.32
C PRO A 248 11.10 -6.73 -17.19
N VAL A 249 12.04 -5.85 -17.51
CA VAL A 249 12.47 -4.82 -16.59
C VAL A 249 11.27 -3.92 -16.45
N ILE A 250 10.24 -4.46 -15.80
CA ILE A 250 9.37 -3.69 -14.96
C ILE A 250 10.24 -3.61 -13.73
N ALA A 251 10.96 -2.50 -13.63
CA ALA A 251 10.81 -1.74 -12.42
C ALA A 251 9.30 -1.79 -12.10
N SER A 252 8.84 -2.75 -11.29
CA SER A 252 7.58 -2.61 -10.54
C SER A 252 7.66 -1.19 -10.07
N PRO A 253 6.88 -0.22 -10.63
CA PRO A 253 7.32 1.19 -10.74
C PRO A 253 8.11 1.48 -9.49
N GLU A 254 9.45 1.48 -9.63
CA GLU A 254 10.33 1.30 -8.45
C GLU A 254 9.78 2.29 -7.46
N PRO A 255 9.29 1.83 -6.29
CA PRO A 255 8.38 2.61 -5.47
C PRO A 255 8.94 4.01 -5.42
N GLU A 256 8.23 4.99 -5.99
CA GLU A 256 8.92 6.20 -6.44
C GLU A 256 9.47 6.88 -5.18
N ILE A 257 10.80 7.01 -5.10
CA ILE A 257 11.48 7.38 -3.85
C ILE A 257 11.74 8.89 -3.89
N TYR A 258 11.20 9.59 -2.90
CA TYR A 258 11.67 10.93 -2.59
C TYR A 258 12.82 10.83 -1.60
N THR A 259 14.06 10.89 -2.09
CA THR A 259 15.27 10.89 -1.25
C THR A 259 15.70 12.30 -0.88
N GLY A 260 15.89 12.55 0.42
CA GLY A 260 16.54 13.72 0.97
C GLY A 260 18.07 13.65 0.84
N THR A 261 18.75 14.43 1.67
CA THR A 261 20.21 14.59 1.67
C THR A 261 20.81 14.05 2.97
N ASN A 262 22.03 14.49 3.31
CA ASN A 262 22.64 14.20 4.61
C ASN A 262 22.49 15.39 5.58
N ALA A 263 21.59 16.33 5.27
CA ALA A 263 21.31 17.53 6.04
C ALA A 263 19.84 17.53 6.45
N PHE A 264 19.39 18.56 7.15
CA PHE A 264 17.96 18.74 7.40
C PHE A 264 17.21 18.95 6.09
N ASP A 265 16.27 18.05 5.78
CA ASP A 265 15.40 18.17 4.63
C ASP A 265 13.93 18.39 5.02
N GLU A 266 13.27 19.29 4.29
CA GLU A 266 11.82 19.49 4.35
C GLU A 266 11.19 18.85 3.11
N LEU A 267 10.69 17.64 3.29
CA LEU A 267 10.13 16.80 2.24
C LEU A 267 8.60 16.93 2.22
N ILE A 268 8.01 17.11 1.04
CA ILE A 268 6.55 17.20 0.88
C ILE A 268 6.02 15.85 0.42
N ALA A 269 5.12 15.26 1.20
CA ALA A 269 4.41 14.04 0.83
C ALA A 269 3.42 14.34 -0.31
N THR A 270 3.67 13.76 -1.48
CA THR A 270 2.78 13.84 -2.64
C THR A 270 2.52 12.44 -3.18
N THR A 271 1.36 12.23 -3.81
CA THR A 271 0.99 10.94 -4.42
C THR A 271 1.86 10.53 -5.61
N ALA A 272 2.91 11.29 -5.92
CA ALA A 272 3.92 10.92 -6.89
C ALA A 272 4.96 9.94 -6.31
N TYR A 273 5.06 9.83 -4.98
CA TYR A 273 6.08 9.03 -4.28
C TYR A 273 5.43 7.97 -3.40
N ASP A 274 5.98 6.76 -3.42
CA ASP A 274 5.56 5.65 -2.57
C ASP A 274 6.45 5.52 -1.32
N ILE A 275 7.71 5.92 -1.44
CA ILE A 275 8.69 5.95 -0.35
C ILE A 275 9.21 7.37 -0.18
N ILE A 276 9.30 7.82 1.07
CA ILE A 276 9.97 9.06 1.43
C ILE A 276 11.14 8.68 2.33
N ASP A 277 12.35 8.92 1.84
CA ASP A 277 13.60 8.58 2.50
C ASP A 277 14.30 9.88 2.91
N GLY A 278 14.29 10.22 4.20
CA GLY A 278 14.91 11.45 4.71
C GLY A 278 16.41 11.47 4.47
N GLY A 279 17.05 10.31 4.61
CA GLY A 279 18.49 10.15 4.45
C GLY A 279 19.18 10.21 5.81
N SER A 280 20.15 11.10 5.98
CA SER A 280 20.79 11.30 7.28
C SER A 280 20.53 12.72 7.73
N GLY A 281 20.32 12.93 9.02
CA GLY A 281 20.06 14.26 9.54
C GLY A 281 18.82 14.22 10.40
N ILE A 282 18.05 15.30 10.33
CA ILE A 282 16.77 15.39 10.99
C ILE A 282 15.81 15.81 9.91
N ASP A 283 14.95 14.90 9.50
CA ASP A 283 14.15 15.07 8.30
C ASP A 283 12.68 15.24 8.65
N LEU A 284 12.05 16.19 7.96
CA LEU A 284 10.68 16.59 8.17
C LEU A 284 9.85 16.25 6.94
N VAL A 285 8.75 15.51 7.15
CA VAL A 285 7.77 15.22 6.10
C VAL A 285 6.49 16.01 6.33
N THR A 286 6.12 16.85 5.37
CA THR A 286 4.88 17.63 5.36
C THR A 286 3.78 16.93 4.57
N PHE A 287 2.67 16.65 5.23
CA PHE A 287 1.45 16.11 4.67
C PHE A 287 0.44 17.22 4.35
N SER A 288 -0.30 17.03 3.27
CA SER A 288 -1.16 18.07 2.70
C SER A 288 -2.52 18.23 3.36
N ASN A 289 -2.96 17.32 4.24
CA ASN A 289 -4.26 17.36 4.92
C ASN A 289 -4.11 17.34 6.45
N ASN A 290 -5.24 17.31 7.17
CA ASN A 290 -5.24 17.20 8.63
C ASN A 290 -4.82 15.80 9.08
N TYR A 291 -4.31 15.66 10.30
CA TYR A 291 -3.92 14.38 10.89
C TYR A 291 -5.04 13.33 10.83
N ALA A 292 -6.28 13.75 11.06
CA ALA A 292 -7.46 12.88 11.02
C ALA A 292 -7.76 12.27 9.63
N ASP A 293 -7.17 12.81 8.57
CA ASP A 293 -7.32 12.31 7.20
C ASP A 293 -6.30 11.20 6.86
N TYR A 294 -5.49 10.75 7.83
CA TYR A 294 -4.49 9.70 7.67
C TYR A 294 -4.66 8.56 8.69
N THR A 295 -4.23 7.37 8.30
CA THR A 295 -4.05 6.22 9.18
C THR A 295 -2.59 5.76 9.18
N PHE A 296 -2.17 5.10 10.25
CA PHE A 296 -0.78 4.71 10.46
C PHE A 296 -0.67 3.21 10.67
N SER A 297 0.33 2.60 10.06
CA SER A 297 0.68 1.18 10.25
C SER A 297 2.19 1.00 10.15
N VAL A 298 2.67 -0.25 10.23
CA VAL A 298 4.07 -0.60 10.00
C VAL A 298 4.15 -1.64 8.88
N ASP A 299 5.20 -1.57 8.06
CA ASP A 299 5.46 -2.58 7.03
C ASP A 299 6.22 -3.80 7.58
N GLY A 300 6.53 -4.76 6.70
CA GLY A 300 7.27 -5.98 7.05
C GLY A 300 8.71 -5.76 7.50
N GLU A 301 9.27 -4.57 7.25
CA GLU A 301 10.62 -4.15 7.68
C GLU A 301 10.56 -3.29 8.95
N GLY A 302 9.36 -3.01 9.46
CA GLY A 302 9.14 -2.20 10.64
C GLY A 302 9.22 -0.70 10.37
N ARG A 303 9.08 -0.23 9.13
CA ARG A 303 9.01 1.20 8.79
C ARG A 303 7.62 1.76 9.02
N LEU A 304 7.53 3.05 9.37
CA LEU A 304 6.25 3.73 9.53
C LEU A 304 5.57 3.90 8.17
N VAL A 305 4.30 3.52 8.11
CA VAL A 305 3.45 3.62 6.92
C VAL A 305 2.31 4.59 7.21
N VAL A 306 2.22 5.67 6.45
CA VAL A 306 1.14 6.65 6.53
C VAL A 306 0.21 6.47 5.33
N THR A 307 -1.08 6.28 5.55
CA THR A 307 -2.06 6.03 4.48
C THR A 307 -3.13 7.10 4.48
N GLY A 308 -3.36 7.77 3.33
CA GLY A 308 -4.45 8.74 3.21
C GLY A 308 -5.82 8.06 3.19
N THR A 309 -6.82 8.62 3.87
CA THR A 309 -8.18 8.04 3.98
C THR A 309 -9.13 8.44 2.84
N GLY A 310 -8.67 9.27 1.89
CA GLY A 310 -9.44 9.72 0.73
C GLY A 310 -9.61 8.65 -0.36
N SER A 311 -10.34 8.99 -1.44
CA SER A 311 -10.82 8.06 -2.48
C SER A 311 -9.76 7.19 -3.19
N ASN A 312 -8.48 7.53 -3.05
CA ASN A 312 -7.36 6.81 -3.67
C ASN A 312 -6.40 6.17 -2.66
N GLY A 313 -6.63 6.28 -1.34
CA GLY A 313 -5.94 5.45 -0.35
C GLY A 313 -4.41 5.46 -0.37
N HIS A 314 -3.74 6.52 -0.86
CA HIS A 314 -2.31 6.47 -1.16
C HIS A 314 -1.48 6.20 0.09
N ARG A 315 -0.48 5.34 -0.06
CA ARG A 315 0.37 4.85 1.02
C ARG A 315 1.78 5.42 0.89
N TYR A 316 2.25 6.07 1.94
CA TYR A 316 3.60 6.59 2.08
C TYR A 316 4.37 5.69 3.04
N THR A 317 5.46 5.09 2.59
CA THR A 317 6.39 4.37 3.47
C THR A 317 7.54 5.31 3.83
N LEU A 318 7.76 5.57 5.12
CA LEU A 318 8.77 6.51 5.60
C LEU A 318 10.04 5.77 6.01
N ASN A 319 11.18 6.26 5.55
CA ASN A 319 12.50 5.73 5.88
C ASN A 319 13.39 6.86 6.38
N GLU A 320 14.10 6.65 7.51
CA GLU A 320 14.98 7.67 8.13
C GLU A 320 14.31 9.06 8.18
N VAL A 321 13.14 9.15 8.82
CA VAL A 321 12.39 10.40 9.01
C VAL A 321 12.18 10.61 10.51
N GLU A 322 12.39 11.83 10.99
CA GLU A 322 12.29 12.19 12.40
C GLU A 322 11.03 12.98 12.73
N ARG A 323 10.47 13.73 11.77
CA ARG A 323 9.37 14.68 12.02
C ARG A 323 8.26 14.60 10.99
N LEU A 324 7.02 14.68 11.45
CA LEU A 324 5.83 14.70 10.61
C LEU A 324 5.04 15.98 10.86
N VAL A 325 4.64 16.68 9.81
CA VAL A 325 3.77 17.87 9.88
C VAL A 325 2.51 17.64 9.08
N PHE A 326 1.37 17.88 9.70
CA PHE A 326 0.04 17.92 9.08
C PHE A 326 -0.47 19.37 9.11
N GLN A 327 -1.62 19.63 8.48
CA GLN A 327 -2.19 20.99 8.49
C GLN A 327 -2.54 21.50 9.90
N ASP A 328 -2.85 20.59 10.83
CA ASP A 328 -3.39 20.88 12.15
C ASP A 328 -2.54 20.35 13.31
N ARG A 329 -1.48 19.57 13.04
CA ARG A 329 -0.67 18.92 14.08
C ARG A 329 0.76 18.66 13.60
N ALA A 330 1.72 18.65 14.52
CA ALA A 330 3.10 18.25 14.25
C ALA A 330 3.62 17.24 15.27
N PHE A 331 4.42 16.29 14.80
CA PHE A 331 4.94 15.18 15.59
C PHE A 331 6.45 15.02 15.39
N ALA A 332 7.15 14.77 16.49
CA ALA A 332 8.51 14.24 16.47
C ALA A 332 8.46 12.76 16.84
N LEU A 333 9.08 11.92 16.01
CA LEU A 333 9.15 10.48 16.20
C LEU A 333 10.20 10.14 17.27
N GLU A 334 10.11 8.94 17.85
CA GLU A 334 11.06 8.45 18.87
C GLU A 334 12.53 8.49 18.41
N THR A 335 12.79 8.47 17.10
CA THR A 335 14.13 8.60 16.52
C THR A 335 14.71 10.01 16.63
N ASP A 336 13.88 11.04 16.90
CA ASP A 336 14.31 12.43 17.04
C ASP A 336 14.82 12.76 18.45
N ILE A 337 16.11 12.48 18.67
CA ILE A 337 16.81 12.79 19.92
C ILE A 337 16.81 14.30 20.22
N ASN A 338 16.76 15.16 19.20
CA ASN A 338 16.77 16.61 19.38
C ASN A 338 15.45 17.14 19.93
N SER A 339 14.34 16.56 19.48
CA SER A 339 13.03 16.84 20.06
C SER A 339 12.96 16.41 21.53
N GLU A 340 13.54 15.26 21.88
CA GLU A 340 13.63 14.83 23.27
C GLU A 340 14.41 15.85 24.12
N ILE A 341 15.61 16.26 23.69
CA ILE A 341 16.40 17.30 24.38
C ILE A 341 15.60 18.59 24.56
N SER A 342 14.86 18.99 23.52
CA SER A 342 14.05 20.21 23.53
C SER A 342 12.93 20.12 24.58
N VAL A 343 12.17 19.03 24.59
CA VAL A 343 11.11 18.80 25.58
C VAL A 343 11.68 18.72 26.99
N VAL A 344 12.76 17.96 27.20
CA VAL A 344 13.42 17.83 28.51
C VAL A 344 13.85 19.20 29.03
N ALA A 345 14.49 20.02 28.19
CA ALA A 345 14.92 21.35 28.57
C ALA A 345 13.74 22.24 28.98
N ILE A 346 12.67 22.23 28.18
CA ILE A 346 11.47 23.03 28.43
C ILE A 346 10.75 22.57 29.69
N VAL A 347 10.49 21.27 29.85
CA VAL A 347 9.80 20.72 31.01
C VAL A 347 10.59 21.04 32.28
N THR A 348 11.90 20.87 32.27
CA THR A 348 12.75 21.14 33.44
C THR A 348 12.76 22.63 33.80
N ALA A 349 12.96 23.52 32.82
CA ALA A 349 13.11 24.95 33.06
C ALA A 349 11.78 25.72 33.22
N PHE A 350 10.77 25.35 32.44
CA PHE A 350 9.53 26.12 32.28
C PHE A 350 8.25 25.32 32.55
N GLY A 351 8.35 24.02 32.81
CA GLY A 351 7.23 23.13 33.07
C GLY A 351 6.53 22.64 31.81
N VAL A 352 5.79 21.54 31.96
CA VAL A 352 5.14 20.81 30.85
C VAL A 352 4.10 21.64 30.07
N GLY A 353 3.48 22.63 30.71
CA GLY A 353 2.53 23.54 30.06
C GLY A 353 3.17 24.56 29.11
N SER A 354 4.50 24.63 29.09
CA SER A 354 5.25 25.58 28.26
C SER A 354 5.85 24.94 26.99
N VAL A 355 5.63 23.64 26.76
CA VAL A 355 6.16 22.90 25.60
C VAL A 355 5.73 23.58 24.31
N ASP A 356 4.44 23.72 24.05
CA ASP A 356 3.92 24.29 22.80
C ASP A 356 4.42 25.73 22.54
N THR A 357 4.67 26.48 23.62
CA THR A 357 5.17 27.86 23.54
C THR A 357 6.64 27.94 23.13
N TYR A 358 7.48 27.03 23.63
CA TYR A 358 8.94 27.12 23.47
C TYR A 358 9.52 26.07 22.53
N MET A 359 8.75 25.07 22.12
CA MET A 359 9.28 23.96 21.34
C MET A 359 9.96 24.41 20.06
N SER A 360 9.43 25.43 19.37
CA SER A 360 10.00 25.85 18.07
C SER A 360 11.34 26.54 18.29
N ALA A 361 11.40 27.42 19.29
CA ALA A 361 12.64 28.07 19.68
C ALA A 361 13.67 27.08 20.26
N ALA A 362 13.23 26.02 20.92
CA ALA A 362 14.12 24.98 21.43
C ALA A 362 14.71 24.14 20.28
N LEU A 363 13.87 23.69 19.35
CA LEU A 363 14.30 22.94 18.16
C LEU A 363 15.27 23.76 17.30
N ASP A 364 14.98 25.05 17.05
CA ASP A 364 15.87 25.97 16.32
C ASP A 364 17.30 26.00 16.87
N VAL A 365 17.44 25.78 18.18
CA VAL A 365 18.71 25.83 18.90
C VAL A 365 19.34 24.43 18.96
N VAL A 366 18.57 23.41 19.32
CA VAL A 366 19.06 22.02 19.46
C VAL A 366 19.48 21.44 18.11
N ASP A 367 18.77 21.78 17.03
CA ASP A 367 19.09 21.34 15.65
C ASP A 367 20.42 21.90 15.13
N THR A 368 20.99 22.90 15.80
CA THR A 368 22.38 23.32 15.53
C THR A 368 23.44 22.40 16.15
N GLY A 369 23.02 21.34 16.84
CA GLY A 369 23.87 20.36 17.52
C GLY A 369 24.15 20.70 18.99
N MET A 370 23.32 21.54 19.63
CA MET A 370 23.50 21.87 21.05
C MET A 370 23.08 20.71 21.94
N THR A 371 23.97 20.34 22.86
CA THR A 371 23.68 19.35 23.92
C THR A 371 22.71 19.94 24.95
N LEU A 372 21.98 19.08 25.67
CA LEU A 372 21.09 19.51 26.76
C LEU A 372 21.76 20.46 27.76
N THR A 373 23.02 20.19 28.13
CA THR A 373 23.81 21.07 29.01
C THR A 373 23.98 22.47 28.42
N GLN A 374 24.30 22.58 27.13
CA GLN A 374 24.49 23.86 26.46
C GLN A 374 23.16 24.62 26.32
N VAL A 375 22.04 23.90 26.17
CA VAL A 375 20.70 24.50 26.18
C VAL A 375 20.39 25.08 27.57
N PHE A 376 20.71 24.36 28.64
CA PHE A 376 20.54 24.89 30.00
C PHE A 376 21.44 26.09 30.29
N ASP A 377 22.70 26.06 29.84
CA ASP A 377 23.59 27.22 29.90
C ASP A 377 22.98 28.42 29.18
N LEU A 378 22.45 28.23 27.96
CA LEU A 378 21.79 29.28 27.21
C LEU A 378 20.57 29.85 27.94
N ILE A 379 19.73 28.99 28.53
CA ILE A 379 18.54 29.40 29.31
C ILE A 379 18.95 30.28 30.50
N VAL A 380 19.99 29.87 31.22
CA VAL A 380 20.50 30.58 32.39
C VAL A 380 21.17 31.91 32.00
N ASP A 381 22.05 31.89 31.00
CA ASP A 381 22.81 33.06 30.54
C ASP A 381 21.90 34.13 29.91
N ALA A 382 20.82 33.71 29.25
CA ALA A 382 19.79 34.60 28.72
C ALA A 382 18.85 35.17 29.80
N ASN A 383 19.02 34.79 31.08
CA ASN A 383 18.17 35.18 32.20
C ASN A 383 16.69 34.81 32.04
N TYR A 384 16.39 33.66 31.42
CA TYR A 384 15.03 33.14 31.36
C TYR A 384 14.57 32.52 32.69
N MET A 385 15.47 32.37 33.66
CA MET A 385 15.21 31.78 34.97
C MET A 385 15.43 32.79 36.12
N PRO A 386 14.80 32.62 37.29
CA PRO A 386 14.95 33.52 38.42
C PRO A 386 16.42 33.73 38.82
N ALA A 387 16.79 34.97 39.13
CA ALA A 387 18.15 35.31 39.56
C ALA A 387 18.46 34.79 40.97
N ASP A 388 17.48 34.81 41.87
CA ASP A 388 17.62 34.26 43.22
C ASP A 388 17.65 32.73 43.21
N ASN A 389 18.56 32.13 43.98
CA ASN A 389 18.79 30.68 43.99
C ASN A 389 17.63 29.89 44.62
N GLY A 390 16.98 30.43 45.66
CA GLY A 390 15.82 29.77 46.28
C GLY A 390 14.60 29.81 45.36
N VAL A 391 14.31 30.99 44.78
CA VAL A 391 13.21 31.14 43.82
C VAL A 391 13.43 30.29 42.57
N PHE A 392 14.67 30.18 42.10
CA PHE A 392 15.04 29.29 40.99
C PHE A 392 14.75 27.82 41.32
N LEU A 393 15.17 27.35 42.51
CA LEU A 393 14.93 25.98 42.94
C LEU A 393 13.43 25.67 43.07
N ASP A 394 12.68 26.58 43.68
CA ASP A 394 11.22 26.45 43.81
C ASP A 394 10.53 26.30 42.46
N GLN A 395 10.96 27.09 41.46
CA GLN A 395 10.44 26.99 40.09
C GLN A 395 10.73 25.61 39.47
N VAL A 396 11.98 25.15 39.51
CA VAL A 396 12.38 23.85 38.91
C VAL A 396 11.62 22.71 39.58
N TYR A 397 11.51 22.72 40.91
CA TYR A 397 10.80 21.69 41.65
C TYR A 397 9.31 21.68 41.32
N ASN A 398 8.68 22.85 41.23
CA ASN A 398 7.28 22.96 40.83
C ASN A 398 7.04 22.52 39.39
N ASN A 399 7.96 22.80 38.47
CA ASN A 399 7.86 22.35 37.08
C ASN A 399 7.82 20.82 36.96
N LEU A 400 8.64 20.13 37.76
CA LEU A 400 8.78 18.67 37.72
C LEU A 400 7.71 17.95 38.54
N PHE A 401 7.39 18.46 39.73
CA PHE A 401 6.57 17.75 40.72
C PHE A 401 5.22 18.41 41.00
N GLY A 402 4.94 19.58 40.41
CA GLY A 402 3.70 20.32 40.61
C GLY A 402 3.49 20.87 42.03
N VAL A 403 4.54 20.85 42.86
CA VAL A 403 4.52 21.31 44.26
C VAL A 403 5.81 22.05 44.57
N LEU A 404 5.86 22.79 45.69
CA LEU A 404 7.11 23.35 46.21
C LEU A 404 7.88 22.29 47.02
N PRO A 405 9.23 22.38 47.08
CA PRO A 405 10.02 21.50 47.91
C PRO A 405 9.69 21.72 49.40
N ASP A 406 9.89 20.70 50.22
CA ASP A 406 9.88 20.91 51.66
C ASP A 406 11.05 21.81 52.09
N GLN A 407 10.95 22.41 53.28
CA GLN A 407 11.94 23.38 53.76
C GLN A 407 13.36 22.81 53.83
N ALA A 408 13.51 21.52 54.17
CA ALA A 408 14.83 20.91 54.31
C ALA A 408 15.49 20.72 52.95
N THR A 409 14.71 20.26 51.96
CA THR A 409 15.12 20.14 50.56
C THR A 409 15.45 21.51 49.96
N HIS A 410 14.58 22.50 50.18
CA HIS A 410 14.81 23.88 49.74
C HIS A 410 16.14 24.43 50.25
N ASP A 411 16.37 24.33 51.57
CA ASP A 411 17.57 24.87 52.22
C ASP A 411 18.84 24.12 51.77
N LEU A 412 18.75 22.79 51.58
CA LEU A 412 19.88 21.97 51.12
C LEU A 412 20.37 22.41 49.73
N TYR A 413 19.49 22.38 48.73
CA TYR A 413 19.90 22.69 47.35
C TYR A 413 20.19 24.18 47.14
N THR A 414 19.50 25.08 47.84
CA THR A 414 19.82 26.52 47.81
C THR A 414 21.22 26.79 48.35
N ASN A 415 21.63 26.10 49.43
CA ASN A 415 22.99 26.22 49.96
C ASN A 415 24.04 25.68 48.97
N MET A 416 23.75 24.54 48.31
CA MET A 416 24.64 23.98 47.27
C MET A 416 24.77 24.89 46.04
N LEU A 417 23.74 25.68 45.71
CA LEU A 417 23.83 26.73 44.68
C LEU A 417 24.63 27.94 45.18
N ASN A 418 24.46 28.35 46.44
CA ASN A 418 25.14 29.50 47.03
C ASN A 418 26.65 29.27 47.24
N ASP A 419 27.06 28.06 47.59
CA ASP A 419 28.47 27.70 47.79
C ASP A 419 29.19 27.25 46.50
N GLY A 420 28.46 27.16 45.39
CA GLY A 420 28.97 26.80 44.07
C GLY A 420 29.15 25.30 43.84
N THR A 421 28.65 24.44 44.73
CA THR A 421 28.59 22.99 44.51
C THR A 421 27.76 22.64 43.27
N PHE A 422 26.64 23.33 43.08
CA PHE A 422 25.87 23.34 41.84
C PHE A 422 25.92 24.74 41.20
N THR A 423 25.99 24.77 39.87
CA THR A 423 25.52 25.93 39.09
C THR A 423 24.04 25.71 38.79
N LYS A 424 23.33 26.76 38.34
CA LYS A 424 21.94 26.60 37.89
C LYS A 424 21.83 25.60 36.74
N SER A 425 22.74 25.67 35.76
CA SER A 425 22.78 24.73 34.65
C SER A 425 23.03 23.29 35.10
N SER A 426 23.98 23.07 36.03
CA SER A 426 24.26 21.71 36.50
C SER A 426 23.16 21.16 37.41
N LEU A 427 22.41 22.01 38.10
CA LEU A 427 21.21 21.58 38.82
C LEU A 427 20.06 21.25 37.86
N LEU A 428 19.83 22.03 36.80
CA LEU A 428 18.85 21.70 35.76
C LEU A 428 19.18 20.36 35.11
N LEU A 429 20.46 20.12 34.79
CA LEU A 429 20.91 18.86 34.23
C LEU A 429 20.63 17.67 35.16
N ALA A 430 20.88 17.81 36.47
CA ALA A 430 20.56 16.77 37.43
C ALA A 430 19.04 16.58 37.60
N ALA A 431 18.26 17.65 37.47
CA ALA A 431 16.81 17.62 37.60
C ALA A 431 16.11 17.04 36.36
N ALA A 432 16.76 17.07 35.19
CA ALA A 432 16.27 16.48 33.95
C ALA A 432 16.04 14.95 34.04
N GLU A 433 16.72 14.25 34.95
CA GLU A 433 16.50 12.80 35.16
C GLU A 433 15.07 12.48 35.64
N TYR A 434 14.29 13.48 36.08
CA TYR A 434 12.93 13.31 36.58
C TYR A 434 11.84 13.65 35.54
N THR A 435 12.21 13.89 34.27
CA THR A 435 11.21 14.24 33.23
C THR A 435 10.61 13.04 32.50
N GLU A 436 11.21 11.86 32.59
CA GLU A 436 10.83 10.66 31.80
C GLU A 436 9.32 10.35 31.91
N ASP A 437 8.80 10.17 33.13
CA ASP A 437 7.38 9.89 33.36
C ASP A 437 6.45 10.99 32.84
N ILE A 438 6.89 12.25 32.89
CA ILE A 438 6.12 13.42 32.42
C ILE A 438 6.03 13.39 30.89
N ILE A 439 7.14 13.05 30.22
CA ILE A 439 7.25 12.99 28.76
C ILE A 439 6.49 11.78 28.21
N LEU A 440 6.62 10.61 28.83
CA LEU A 440 5.86 9.42 28.46
C LEU A 440 4.35 9.64 28.56
N GLY A 441 3.90 10.45 29.52
CA GLY A 441 2.49 10.86 29.63
C GLY A 441 1.98 11.71 28.46
N LYS A 442 2.87 12.29 27.65
CA LYS A 442 2.56 13.07 26.43
C LYS A 442 2.78 12.29 25.13
N ALA A 443 3.48 11.16 25.16
CA ALA A 443 3.75 10.37 23.97
C ALA A 443 2.45 9.76 23.42
N ILE A 444 2.25 9.86 22.11
CA ILE A 444 1.11 9.30 21.38
C ILE A 444 1.61 8.09 20.59
N ASN A 445 0.91 6.97 20.71
CA ASN A 445 1.13 5.83 19.82
C ASN A 445 0.38 6.08 18.50
N LEU A 446 1.13 6.40 17.44
CA LEU A 446 0.56 6.76 16.14
C LEU A 446 -0.23 5.61 15.51
N THR A 447 0.20 4.37 15.73
CA THR A 447 -0.41 3.16 15.15
C THR A 447 -1.58 2.60 15.95
N GLY A 448 -1.83 3.09 17.17
CA GLY A 448 -2.91 2.63 18.04
C GLY A 448 -2.80 1.19 18.55
N VAL A 449 -1.66 0.52 18.35
CA VAL A 449 -1.40 -0.84 18.83
C VAL A 449 -0.33 -0.78 19.93
N GLU A 450 -0.67 -1.18 21.17
CA GLU A 450 0.22 -1.02 22.33
C GLU A 450 1.60 -1.69 22.18
N THR A 451 1.77 -2.61 21.21
CA THR A 451 3.00 -3.35 20.94
C THR A 451 3.81 -2.85 19.73
N SER A 452 3.31 -1.90 18.93
CA SER A 452 4.10 -1.28 17.85
C SER A 452 4.85 -0.07 18.41
N GLY A 453 6.18 -0.17 18.43
CA GLY A 453 7.10 0.82 19.00
C GLY A 453 7.29 2.08 18.14
N TYR A 454 6.20 2.70 17.66
CA TYR A 454 6.25 4.03 17.05
C TYR A 454 5.48 5.01 17.93
N TYR A 455 6.18 5.51 18.93
CA TYR A 455 5.72 6.62 19.75
C TYR A 455 6.16 7.94 19.11
N ALA A 456 5.30 8.95 19.22
CA ALA A 456 5.62 10.29 18.79
C ALA A 456 5.23 11.30 19.87
N LEU A 457 6.05 12.33 20.01
CA LEU A 457 5.73 13.50 20.80
C LEU A 457 5.03 14.49 19.89
N GLU A 458 3.85 14.96 20.30
CA GLU A 458 3.22 16.10 19.64
C GLU A 458 3.96 17.36 20.04
N VAL A 459 4.48 18.08 19.04
CA VAL A 459 5.41 19.19 19.25
C VAL A 459 4.77 20.56 19.03
N PHE A 460 3.64 20.64 18.31
CA PHE A 460 2.76 21.82 18.20
C PHE A 460 1.31 21.44 17.83
N GLU A 461 0.35 22.29 18.23
CA GLU A 461 -1.05 22.36 17.74
C GLU A 461 -1.23 23.45 16.68
#